data_AF-G4Q6R2-F1
#
_entry.id   AF-G4Q6R2-F1
#
_cell.length_a   1.000
_cell.length_b   1.000
_cell.length_c   1.000
_cell.angle_alpha   90.00
_cell.angle_beta   90.00
_cell.angle_gamma   90.00
#
_symmetry.space_group_name_H-M   'P 1'
#
loop_
_entity.id
_entity.type
_entity.pdbx_description
1 polymer ?
#
loop_
_entity_poly.entity_id
_entity_poly.type
_entity_poly.pdbx_seq_one_letter_code
_entity_poly.pdbx_strand_id
1 'polypeptide(L)' 'MEGRLQIRSYDDKDGNRHWVTEVIADRVEFIERKGSGSPAPSSQGSTPSQSGNAQNQGGMESFGSPMGFDEEIPF' A
#
# COMPACT_ATOMS: atom_id res chain seq x y z
N MET A 1 13.00 4.70 -12.03
CA MET A 1 12.76 3.60 -11.09
C MET A 1 13.75 2.50 -11.43
N GLU A 2 14.50 2.02 -10.44
CA GLU A 2 15.48 0.94 -10.57
C GLU A 2 15.21 -0.09 -9.48
N GLY A 3 15.43 -1.36 -9.79
CA GLY A 3 15.15 -2.48 -8.89
C GLY A 3 15.47 -3.83 -9.53
N ARG A 4 15.27 -4.90 -8.78
CA ARG A 4 15.45 -6.29 -9.24
C ARG A 4 14.26 -7.17 -8.86
N LEU A 5 14.02 -8.17 -9.69
CA LEU A 5 13.10 -9.27 -9.40
C LEU A 5 13.88 -10.40 -8.73
N GLN A 6 13.36 -10.94 -7.63
CA GLN A 6 13.95 -12.07 -6.93
C GLN A 6 12.90 -13.15 -6.75
N ILE A 7 13.21 -14.39 -7.14
CA ILE A 7 12.37 -15.55 -6.91
C ILE A 7 13.06 -16.43 -5.87
N ARG A 8 12.36 -16.72 -4.77
CA ARG A 8 12.81 -17.65 -3.73
C ARG A 8 11.86 -18.82 -3.62
N SER A 9 12.34 -19.92 -3.05
CA SER A 9 11.49 -21.04 -2.68
C SER A 9 11.85 -21.56 -1.29
N TYR A 10 10.88 -22.11 -0.60
CA TYR A 10 11.05 -22.86 0.64
C TYR A 10 10.10 -24.05 0.65
N ASP A 11 10.40 -25.04 1.49
CA ASP A 11 9.53 -26.20 1.71
C ASP A 11 8.85 -26.02 3.08
N ASP A 12 7.54 -26.26 3.17
CA ASP A 12 6.80 -26.19 4.44
C ASP A 12 7.00 -27.46 5.29
N LYS A 13 6.37 -27.50 6.48
CA LYS A 13 6.44 -28.65 7.41
C LYS A 13 5.87 -29.94 6.81
N ASP A 14 4.96 -29.82 5.85
CA ASP A 14 4.33 -30.94 5.15
C ASP A 14 5.12 -31.34 3.88
N GLY A 15 6.21 -30.65 3.58
CA GLY A 15 7.10 -30.90 2.44
C GLY A 15 6.63 -30.30 1.13
N ASN A 16 5.65 -29.40 1.14
CA ASN A 16 5.21 -28.71 -0.08
C ASN A 16 6.17 -27.56 -0.40
N ARG A 17 6.57 -27.47 -1.67
CA ARG A 17 7.40 -26.37 -2.17
C ARG A 17 6.56 -25.15 -2.47
N HIS A 18 6.93 -24.02 -1.88
CA HIS A 18 6.34 -22.71 -2.12
C HIS A 18 7.30 -21.82 -2.91
N TRP A 19 6.76 -21.02 -3.83
CA TRP A 19 7.53 -20.02 -4.58
C TRP A 19 7.09 -18.61 -4.19
N VAL A 20 8.07 -17.75 -3.94
CA VAL A 20 7.86 -16.34 -3.58
C VAL A 20 8.49 -15.48 -4.66
N THR A 21 7.69 -14.58 -5.25
CA THR A 21 8.16 -13.59 -6.22
C THR A 21 8.22 -12.23 -5.53
N GLU A 22 9.42 -11.69 -5.39
CA GLU A 22 9.67 -10.41 -4.71
C GLU A 22 10.16 -9.37 -5.71
N VAL A 23 9.61 -8.16 -5.63
CA VAL A 23 10.08 -6.99 -6.37
C VAL A 23 10.79 -6.06 -5.40
N ILE A 24 12.10 -5.89 -5.58
CA ILE A 24 12.95 -5.08 -4.71
C ILE A 24 13.31 -3.81 -5.48
N ALA A 25 12.81 -2.66 -5.04
CA ALA A 25 13.05 -1.37 -5.69
C ALA A 25 13.87 -0.45 -4.77
N ASP A 26 14.86 0.24 -5.35
CA ASP A 26 15.69 1.20 -4.59
C ASP A 26 15.00 2.55 -4.43
N ARG A 27 14.15 2.94 -5.40
CA ARG A 27 13.32 4.15 -5.35
C ARG A 27 11.95 3.89 -5.96
N VAL A 28 10.90 4.24 -5.22
CA VAL A 28 9.51 4.23 -5.68
C VAL A 28 9.04 5.67 -5.84
N GLU A 29 8.42 5.97 -6.98
CA GLU A 29 7.78 7.25 -7.27
C GLU A 29 6.32 6.98 -7.65
N PHE A 30 5.40 7.73 -7.04
CA PHE A 30 3.98 7.61 -7.32
C PHE A 30 3.56 8.72 -8.28
N ILE A 31 2.73 8.37 -9.26
CA ILE A 31 2.05 9.38 -10.08
C ILE A 31 0.68 9.70 -9.47
N GLU A 32 0.32 10.98 -9.43
CA GLU A 32 -1.01 11.41 -8.98
C GLU A 32 -2.09 10.97 -9.97
N ARG A 33 -3.30 10.70 -9.46
CA ARG A 33 -4.45 10.43 -10.34
C ARG A 33 -4.78 11.71 -11.12
N LYS A 34 -4.88 11.60 -12.44
CA LYS A 34 -5.33 12.69 -13.32
C LYS A 34 -6.75 13.11 -12.91
N GLY A 35 -6.88 14.13 -12.07
CA GLY A 35 -8.16 14.64 -11.58
C GLY A 35 -8.17 15.20 -10.16
N SER A 36 -7.15 14.97 -9.33
CA SER A 36 -7.06 15.55 -7.97
C SER A 36 -6.07 16.72 -7.88
N GLY A 37 -6.13 17.64 -8.85
CA GLY A 37 -5.22 18.78 -8.95
C GLY A 37 -5.86 19.97 -9.65
N SER A 38 -7.07 20.35 -9.21
CA SER A 38 -7.60 21.68 -9.49
C SER A 38 -8.01 22.32 -8.17
N PRO A 39 -7.14 23.13 -7.55
CA PRO A 39 -7.60 24.21 -6.70
C PRO A 39 -8.04 25.35 -7.62
N ALA A 40 -9.34 25.67 -7.58
CA ALA A 40 -9.86 26.98 -7.98
C ALA A 40 -9.05 28.10 -7.26
N PRO A 41 -8.98 29.33 -7.83
CA PRO A 41 -7.96 30.30 -7.46
C PRO A 41 -8.22 30.80 -6.03
N SER A 42 -7.26 30.61 -5.14
CA SER A 42 -7.25 31.28 -3.84
C SER A 42 -6.01 32.15 -3.74
N SER A 43 -6.28 33.44 -3.90
CA SER A 43 -5.46 34.54 -3.46
C SER A 43 -4.92 34.31 -2.03
N GLN A 44 -3.59 34.30 -1.92
CA GLN A 44 -2.82 35.05 -0.93
C GLN A 44 -3.39 35.09 0.51
N GLY A 45 -2.81 34.32 1.43
CA GLY A 45 -3.08 34.49 2.85
C GLY A 45 -2.56 33.38 3.78
N SER A 46 -1.30 33.51 4.18
CA SER A 46 -0.71 33.24 5.50
C SER A 46 -1.37 32.26 6.51
N THR A 47 -0.61 31.21 6.85
CA THR A 47 -0.33 30.66 8.20
C THR A 47 -1.41 29.90 9.03
N PRO A 48 -0.99 28.99 9.94
CA PRO A 48 -1.59 27.67 10.11
C PRO A 48 -2.22 27.44 11.49
N SER A 49 -2.70 26.20 11.70
CA SER A 49 -3.06 25.54 12.97
C SER A 49 -4.57 25.30 13.10
N GLN A 50 -4.98 24.03 13.20
CA GLN A 50 -5.54 23.49 14.44
C GLN A 50 -5.85 21.99 14.28
N SER A 51 -5.47 21.26 15.32
CA SER A 51 -5.76 19.85 15.59
C SER A 51 -7.24 19.47 15.45
N GLY A 52 -7.51 18.24 14.99
CA GLY A 52 -8.81 17.59 15.14
C GLY A 52 -8.78 16.11 14.75
N ASN A 53 -8.68 15.23 15.74
CA ASN A 53 -9.07 13.82 15.63
C ASN A 53 -10.57 13.72 15.30
N ALA A 54 -10.95 12.71 14.49
CA ALA A 54 -12.21 11.94 14.47
C ALA A 54 -12.61 11.62 13.01
N GLN A 55 -12.41 10.38 12.54
CA GLN A 55 -13.39 9.27 12.59
C GLN A 55 -14.49 9.37 11.53
N ASN A 56 -14.37 8.57 10.46
CA ASN A 56 -15.47 7.96 9.68
C ASN A 56 -14.83 7.05 8.62
N GLN A 57 -14.62 5.76 8.83
CA GLN A 57 -15.59 4.66 8.83
C GLN A 57 -16.55 4.72 7.63
N GLY A 58 -16.35 3.82 6.66
CA GLY A 58 -17.33 3.56 5.61
C GLY A 58 -16.71 3.07 4.30
N GLY A 59 -16.75 1.75 4.07
CA GLY A 59 -16.84 1.20 2.72
C GLY A 59 -15.58 0.58 2.15
N MET A 60 -15.14 -0.55 2.71
CA MET A 60 -14.21 -1.44 1.99
C MET A 60 -14.58 -2.92 2.18
N GLU A 61 -15.87 -3.23 2.16
CA GLU A 61 -16.38 -4.61 2.29
C GLU A 61 -16.53 -5.32 0.92
N SER A 62 -16.26 -4.64 -0.19
CA SER A 62 -16.51 -5.15 -1.56
C SER A 62 -15.26 -5.64 -2.30
N PHE A 63 -14.05 -5.35 -1.81
CA PHE A 63 -12.86 -6.03 -2.27
C PHE A 63 -12.77 -7.30 -1.43
N GLY A 64 -12.70 -8.46 -2.09
CA GLY A 64 -12.86 -9.79 -1.48
C GLY A 64 -12.22 -9.91 -0.10
N SER A 65 -12.83 -10.76 0.74
CA SER A 65 -12.47 -10.98 2.14
C SER A 65 -10.99 -10.72 2.36
N PRO A 66 -10.58 -9.78 3.23
CA PRO A 66 -9.17 -9.63 3.54
C PRO A 66 -8.71 -11.01 3.99
N MET A 67 -7.89 -11.68 3.18
CA MET A 67 -7.14 -12.82 3.68
C MET A 67 -6.40 -12.24 4.87
N GLY A 68 -6.79 -12.69 6.06
CA GLY A 68 -6.20 -12.18 7.29
C GLY A 68 -4.71 -12.42 7.15
N PHE A 69 -3.90 -11.41 7.46
CA PHE A 69 -2.47 -11.62 7.72
C PHE A 69 -2.23 -12.58 8.91
N ASP A 70 -3.32 -13.05 9.52
CA ASP A 70 -3.45 -14.09 10.53
C ASP A 70 -3.40 -15.53 9.98
N GLU A 71 -3.49 -15.74 8.66
CA GLU A 71 -2.94 -16.96 8.04
C GLU A 71 -1.43 -16.82 8.09
N GLU A 72 -0.90 -17.10 9.28
CA GLU A 72 0.51 -17.12 9.67
C GLU A 72 1.37 -17.50 8.47
N ILE A 73 2.13 -16.52 7.94
CA ILE A 73 3.10 -16.79 6.89
C ILE A 73 4.04 -17.86 7.48
N PRO A 74 4.03 -19.10 6.97
CA PRO A 74 4.79 -20.17 7.59
C PRO A 74 6.28 -19.83 7.50
N PHE A 75 6.98 -19.93 8.63
CA PHE A 75 8.43 -19.80 8.75
C PHE A 75 9.14 -21.15 8.71
#